data_AF-Q92MF0-F1
#
_entry.id   AF-Q92MF0-F1
#
_cell.length_a   1.000
_cell.length_b   1.000
_cell.length_c   1.000
_cell.angle_alpha   90.00
_cell.angle_beta   90.00
_cell.angle_gamma   90.00
#
_symmetry.space_group_name_H-M   'P 1'
#
loop_
_entity.id
_entity.type
_entity.pdbx_description
1 polymer ?
#
loop_
_entity_poly.entity_id
_entity_poly.type
_entity_poly.pdbx_seq_one_letter_code
_entity_poly.pdbx_strand_id
1 'polypeptide(L)'
;MCQWDGCDKTAVHRAPVGRNAEGEYFMFCFEHVKEYNKGYNYFSGLSDTEIARYQKEAVTGHRPTWTVGVNKSARNGPTQSQMRSGTAGAQARMRDPFGFFNEARARQARHEPRLRKLKTLEAKAFETLGLAASATTADIKAAYKELVKKHHPDANGGDRGSEDRFRAVIQAYQLLKQAGFC
;
A
#
# COMPACT_ATOMS: atom_id res chain seq x y z
N MET A 1 52.99 -12.43 -16.70
CA MET A 1 52.30 -12.46 -18.00
C MET A 1 50.86 -12.89 -17.79
N CYS A 2 49.96 -12.61 -18.73
CA CYS A 2 48.56 -13.02 -18.68
C CYS A 2 48.46 -14.55 -18.59
N GLN A 3 47.67 -15.07 -17.65
CA GLN A 3 47.48 -16.52 -17.46
C GLN A 3 46.46 -17.13 -18.43
N TRP A 4 46.16 -16.43 -19.52
CA TRP A 4 45.25 -16.91 -20.55
C TRP A 4 46.07 -17.62 -21.62
N ASP A 5 45.62 -18.78 -22.07
CA ASP A 5 46.36 -19.62 -23.02
C ASP A 5 46.70 -18.83 -24.29
N GLY A 6 48.00 -18.72 -24.59
CA GLY A 6 48.51 -18.02 -25.77
C GLY A 6 48.53 -16.48 -25.68
N CYS A 7 48.45 -15.89 -24.48
CA CYS A 7 48.50 -14.43 -24.31
C CYS A 7 49.79 -13.92 -23.63
N ASP A 8 50.57 -13.13 -24.37
CA ASP A 8 51.81 -12.53 -23.85
C ASP A 8 51.63 -11.12 -23.23
N LYS A 9 50.40 -10.62 -23.13
CA LYS A 9 50.11 -9.29 -22.56
C LYS A 9 50.43 -9.26 -21.06
N THR A 10 50.73 -8.07 -20.52
CA THR A 10 50.97 -7.87 -19.08
C THR A 10 49.69 -8.11 -18.27
N ALA A 11 49.81 -8.88 -17.18
CA ALA A 11 48.69 -9.14 -16.29
C ALA A 11 48.60 -8.06 -15.20
N VAL A 12 47.47 -7.36 -15.14
CA VAL A 12 47.24 -6.26 -14.18
C VAL A 12 46.02 -6.56 -13.30
N HIS A 13 45.05 -7.31 -13.82
CA HIS A 13 43.76 -7.49 -13.19
C HIS A 13 43.62 -8.89 -12.60
N ARG A 14 43.02 -8.96 -11.41
CA ARG A 14 42.75 -10.19 -10.66
C ARG A 14 41.35 -10.72 -10.98
N ALA A 15 41.23 -12.03 -11.20
CA ALA A 15 39.98 -12.73 -11.37
C ALA A 15 39.91 -13.92 -10.39
N PRO A 16 38.80 -14.16 -9.70
CA PRO A 16 38.70 -15.25 -8.71
C PRO A 16 38.78 -16.61 -9.41
N VAL A 17 39.50 -17.59 -8.83
CA VAL A 17 39.65 -18.93 -9.45
C VAL A 17 38.35 -19.74 -9.44
N GLY A 18 37.54 -19.57 -8.39
CA GLY A 18 36.27 -20.28 -8.22
C GLY A 18 35.87 -20.38 -6.76
N ARG A 19 34.72 -21.01 -6.50
CA ARG A 19 34.14 -21.17 -5.15
C ARG A 19 35.03 -21.97 -4.19
N ASN A 20 35.72 -23.01 -4.67
CA ASN A 20 36.52 -23.89 -3.80
C ASN A 20 37.97 -23.41 -3.59
N ALA A 21 38.31 -22.24 -4.13
CA ALA A 21 39.65 -21.65 -4.07
C ALA A 21 39.52 -20.17 -3.64
N GLU A 22 38.78 -19.94 -2.56
CA GLU A 22 38.59 -18.59 -2.00
C GLU A 22 39.95 -17.99 -1.62
N GLY A 23 40.25 -16.80 -2.14
CA GLY A 23 41.53 -16.12 -1.93
C GLY A 23 42.60 -16.41 -2.99
N GLU A 24 42.37 -17.37 -3.89
CA GLU A 24 43.20 -17.57 -5.07
C GLU A 24 42.66 -16.77 -6.26
N TYR A 25 43.57 -16.13 -6.99
CA TYR A 25 43.23 -15.28 -8.12
C TYR A 25 44.09 -15.59 -9.34
N PHE A 26 43.44 -15.66 -10.50
CA PHE A 26 44.10 -15.58 -11.78
C PHE A 26 44.48 -14.13 -12.11
N MET A 27 45.59 -13.97 -12.82
CA MET A 27 46.12 -12.67 -13.26
C MET A 27 45.99 -12.57 -14.77
N PHE A 28 45.15 -11.66 -15.24
CA PHE A 28 44.85 -11.47 -16.66
C PHE A 28 45.09 -10.02 -17.13
N CYS A 29 45.14 -9.84 -18.45
CA CYS A 29 45.07 -8.54 -19.10
C CYS A 29 43.61 -8.03 -19.16
N PHE A 30 43.41 -6.78 -19.58
CA PHE A 30 42.09 -6.14 -19.56
C PHE A 30 41.03 -6.84 -20.44
N GLU A 31 41.43 -7.37 -21.60
CA GLU A 31 40.52 -8.08 -22.50
C GLU A 31 40.09 -9.43 -21.91
N HIS A 32 41.04 -10.22 -21.42
CA HIS A 32 40.76 -11.55 -20.88
C HIS A 32 40.03 -11.51 -19.53
N VAL A 33 40.22 -10.48 -18.69
CA VAL A 33 39.36 -10.31 -17.50
C VAL A 33 37.90 -10.09 -17.88
N LYS A 34 37.63 -9.31 -18.92
CA LYS A 34 36.26 -9.10 -19.37
C LYS A 34 35.63 -10.39 -19.88
N GLU A 35 36.40 -11.18 -20.63
CA GLU A 35 35.94 -12.48 -21.13
C GLU A 35 35.70 -13.47 -19.99
N TYR A 36 36.63 -13.56 -19.04
CA TYR A 36 36.47 -14.37 -17.83
C TYR A 36 35.23 -13.98 -17.02
N ASN A 37 35.06 -12.69 -16.72
CA ASN A 37 33.94 -12.22 -15.90
C ASN A 37 32.58 -12.42 -16.56
N LYS A 38 32.50 -12.45 -17.90
CA LYS A 38 31.26 -12.77 -18.62
C LYS A 38 30.82 -14.22 -18.41
N GLY A 39 31.77 -15.14 -18.32
CA GLY A 39 31.51 -16.57 -18.09
C GLY A 39 31.47 -16.98 -16.62
N TYR A 40 31.95 -16.12 -15.72
CA TYR A 40 32.09 -16.46 -14.31
C TYR A 40 30.73 -16.50 -13.59
N ASN A 41 30.39 -17.67 -13.05
CA ASN A 41 29.26 -17.85 -12.16
C ASN A 41 29.72 -18.52 -10.86
N TYR A 42 29.66 -17.79 -9.75
CA TYR A 42 30.03 -18.28 -8.42
C TYR A 42 29.24 -19.54 -7.99
N PHE A 43 28.01 -19.68 -8.48
CA PHE A 43 27.10 -20.78 -8.13
C PHE A 43 27.06 -21.90 -9.19
N SER A 44 28.02 -21.95 -10.12
CA SER A 44 28.10 -23.03 -11.10
C SER A 44 28.18 -24.39 -10.40
N GLY A 45 27.23 -25.29 -10.67
CA GLY A 45 27.21 -26.65 -10.12
C GLY A 45 26.51 -26.81 -8.76
N LEU A 46 25.93 -25.74 -8.18
CA LEU A 46 25.06 -25.87 -7.02
C LEU A 46 23.60 -26.12 -7.44
N SER A 47 22.87 -26.85 -6.59
CA SER A 47 21.42 -26.95 -6.72
C SER A 47 20.72 -25.68 -6.24
N ASP A 48 19.50 -25.43 -6.72
CA ASP A 48 18.68 -24.29 -6.30
C ASP A 48 18.47 -24.21 -4.79
N THR A 49 18.39 -25.37 -4.12
CA THR A 49 18.23 -25.44 -2.66
C THR A 49 19.47 -24.94 -1.92
N GLU A 50 20.67 -25.22 -2.45
CA GLU A 50 21.93 -24.75 -1.87
C GLU A 50 22.16 -23.27 -2.16
N ILE A 51 21.74 -22.77 -3.32
CA ILE A 51 21.76 -21.34 -3.66
C ILE A 51 20.85 -20.57 -2.68
N ALA A 52 19.63 -21.07 -2.46
CA ALA A 52 18.69 -20.47 -1.51
C ALA A 52 19.23 -20.48 -0.07
N ARG A 53 19.88 -21.58 0.35
CA ARG A 53 20.56 -21.65 1.65
C ARG A 53 21.67 -20.61 1.76
N TYR A 54 22.54 -20.51 0.75
CA TYR A 54 23.63 -19.53 0.72
C TYR A 54 23.11 -18.09 0.82
N GLN A 55 22.07 -17.75 0.06
CA GLN A 55 21.45 -16.42 0.12
C GLN A 55 20.90 -16.11 1.51
N LYS A 56 20.26 -17.09 2.17
CA LYS A 56 19.76 -16.95 3.53
C LYS A 56 20.88 -16.74 4.55
N GLU A 57 21.97 -17.48 4.43
CA GLU A 57 23.14 -17.37 5.31
C GLU A 57 23.93 -16.08 5.08
N ALA A 58 23.99 -15.60 3.84
CA ALA A 58 24.67 -14.34 3.48
C ALA A 58 24.02 -13.12 4.17
N VAL A 59 22.70 -13.13 4.37
CA VAL A 59 21.99 -12.10 5.16
C VAL A 59 22.55 -12.00 6.59
N THR A 60 22.94 -13.13 7.18
CA THR A 60 23.54 -13.20 8.51
C THR A 60 25.07 -13.17 8.47
N GLY A 61 25.68 -12.91 7.32
CA GLY A 61 27.12 -12.91 7.11
C GLY A 61 27.78 -14.26 7.39
N HIS A 62 27.09 -15.36 7.07
CA HIS A 62 27.49 -16.75 7.37
C HIS A 62 27.75 -17.03 8.86
N ARG A 63 27.28 -16.14 9.76
CA ARG A 63 27.43 -16.33 11.20
C ARG A 63 26.42 -17.39 11.67
N PRO A 64 26.85 -18.41 12.43
CA PRO A 64 25.92 -19.40 12.96
C PRO A 64 24.91 -18.72 13.90
N THR A 65 23.65 -18.74 13.50
CA THR A 65 22.56 -18.19 14.34
C THR A 65 21.99 -19.28 15.23
N TRP A 66 22.03 -19.07 16.54
CA TRP A 66 21.33 -19.92 17.50
C TRP A 66 19.88 -19.46 17.59
N THR A 67 18.94 -20.37 17.40
CA THR A 67 17.52 -20.06 17.61
C THR A 67 17.29 -19.87 19.11
N VAL A 68 17.19 -18.63 19.58
CA VAL A 68 16.86 -18.33 20.98
C VAL A 68 15.35 -18.49 21.17
N GLY A 69 14.94 -19.48 21.96
CA GLY A 69 13.64 -19.50 22.63
C GLY A 69 12.38 -19.48 21.76
N VAL A 70 12.28 -20.32 20.72
CA VAL A 70 10.97 -20.62 20.11
C VAL A 70 10.36 -21.85 20.78
N ASN A 71 9.20 -21.70 21.42
CA ASN A 71 8.47 -22.85 21.97
C ASN A 71 8.05 -23.81 20.83
N LYS A 72 7.81 -25.09 21.15
CA LYS A 72 7.46 -26.13 20.15
C LYS A 72 6.24 -25.73 19.30
N SER A 73 5.30 -24.98 19.89
CA SER A 73 4.13 -24.41 19.20
C SER A 73 4.47 -23.31 18.19
N ALA A 74 5.51 -22.50 18.42
CA ALA A 74 5.99 -21.49 17.47
C ALA A 74 6.77 -22.13 16.31
N ARG A 75 7.47 -23.25 16.55
CA ARG A 75 8.15 -24.03 15.50
C ARG A 75 7.18 -24.64 14.48
N ASN A 76 6.02 -25.08 14.96
CA ASN A 76 4.93 -25.64 14.14
C ASN A 76 3.86 -24.58 13.81
N GLY A 77 4.10 -23.31 14.14
CA GLY A 77 3.21 -22.22 13.78
C GLY A 77 3.21 -22.04 12.26
N PRO A 78 2.09 -21.63 11.65
CA PRO A 78 2.10 -21.25 10.25
C PRO A 78 3.16 -20.15 10.07
N THR A 79 4.03 -20.30 9.06
CA THR A 79 4.93 -19.20 8.68
C THR A 79 4.09 -17.95 8.43
N GLN A 80 4.56 -16.78 8.85
CA GLN A 80 3.81 -15.52 8.67
C GLN A 80 3.39 -15.29 7.20
N SER A 81 4.12 -15.88 6.24
CA SER A 81 3.79 -15.88 4.80
C SER A 81 2.60 -16.77 4.41
N GLN A 82 2.26 -17.79 5.21
CA GLN A 82 1.09 -18.65 5.02
C GLN A 82 -0.17 -18.11 5.72
N MET A 83 -0.02 -17.16 6.64
CA MET A 83 -1.16 -16.50 7.24
C MET A 83 -1.71 -15.46 6.27
N ARG A 84 -2.96 -15.65 5.80
CA ARG A 84 -3.71 -14.59 5.10
C ARG A 84 -3.85 -13.40 6.04
N SER A 85 -3.03 -12.37 5.82
CA SER A 85 -3.15 -11.06 6.44
C SER A 85 -4.56 -10.53 6.19
N GLY A 86 -5.34 -10.37 7.26
CA GLY A 86 -6.68 -9.79 7.19
C GLY A 86 -7.82 -10.63 7.78
N THR A 87 -7.59 -11.89 8.18
CA THR A 87 -8.62 -12.63 8.93
C THR A 87 -8.59 -12.25 10.41
N ALA A 88 -9.75 -11.90 10.97
CA ALA A 88 -9.89 -11.49 12.37
C ALA A 88 -9.33 -12.52 13.37
N GLY A 89 -9.34 -13.81 12.99
CA GLY A 89 -8.77 -14.90 13.78
C GLY A 89 -7.24 -14.93 13.84
N ALA A 90 -6.54 -14.45 12.81
CA ALA A 90 -5.07 -14.39 12.80
C ALA A 90 -4.56 -13.30 13.77
N GLN A 91 -5.28 -12.19 13.87
CA GLN A 91 -4.95 -11.08 14.77
C GLN A 91 -5.30 -11.38 16.23
N ALA A 92 -6.37 -12.14 16.48
CA ALA A 92 -6.82 -12.50 17.84
C ALA A 92 -5.87 -13.46 18.57
N ARG A 93 -4.98 -14.15 17.85
CA ARG A 93 -4.01 -15.10 18.45
C ARG A 93 -2.67 -14.46 18.84
N MET A 94 -2.46 -13.19 18.51
CA MET A 94 -1.30 -12.45 18.97
C MET A 94 -1.56 -11.96 20.40
N ARG A 95 -1.12 -12.76 21.38
CA ARG A 95 -1.18 -12.37 22.80
C ARG A 95 -0.15 -11.26 23.02
N ASP A 96 -0.63 -10.03 23.12
CA ASP A 96 0.17 -8.85 23.46
C ASP A 96 0.11 -8.62 24.98
N PRO A 97 1.18 -8.98 25.75
CA PRO A 97 1.18 -8.86 27.20
C PRO A 97 1.20 -7.41 27.69
N PHE A 98 1.55 -6.45 26.83
CA PHE A 98 1.70 -5.04 27.17
C PHE A 98 0.59 -4.15 26.57
N GLY A 99 -0.33 -4.70 25.78
CA GLY A 99 -1.59 -4.03 25.37
C GLY A 99 -1.47 -2.98 24.25
N PHE A 100 -0.30 -2.76 23.66
CA PHE A 100 -0.07 -1.82 22.55
C PHE A 100 -0.96 -2.08 21.32
N PHE A 101 -1.23 -3.33 20.96
CA PHE A 101 -2.03 -3.71 19.80
C PHE A 101 -3.54 -3.63 20.05
N ASN A 102 -3.99 -3.87 21.29
CA ASN A 102 -5.39 -3.72 21.68
C ASN A 102 -5.78 -2.25 21.80
N GLU A 103 -4.91 -1.39 22.32
CA GLU A 103 -5.16 0.06 22.41
C GLU A 103 -5.23 0.72 21.02
N ALA A 104 -4.37 0.30 20.08
CA ALA A 104 -4.45 0.73 18.70
C ALA A 104 -5.78 0.34 18.03
N ARG A 105 -6.32 -0.85 18.33
CA ARG A 105 -7.62 -1.30 17.81
C ARG A 105 -8.79 -0.54 18.41
N ALA A 106 -8.74 -0.22 19.71
CA ALA A 106 -9.73 0.63 20.37
C ALA A 106 -9.71 2.08 19.84
N ARG A 107 -8.54 2.59 19.44
CA ARG A 107 -8.42 3.88 18.72
C ARG A 107 -8.98 3.81 17.30
N GLN A 108 -8.80 2.70 16.58
CA GLN A 108 -9.37 2.50 15.24
C GLN A 108 -10.89 2.31 15.22
N ALA A 109 -11.51 1.84 16.30
CA ALA A 109 -12.96 1.73 16.42
C ALA A 109 -13.68 3.10 16.48
N ARG A 110 -12.95 4.19 16.76
CA ARG A 110 -13.45 5.57 16.62
C ARG A 110 -13.22 6.09 15.19
N HIS A 111 -13.60 5.28 14.21
CA HIS A 111 -13.57 5.74 12.82
C HIS A 111 -14.73 6.71 12.64
N GLU A 112 -14.44 8.01 12.74
CA GLU A 112 -15.32 9.07 12.26
C GLU A 112 -15.84 8.65 10.86
N PRO A 113 -17.16 8.72 10.61
CA PRO A 113 -17.69 8.36 9.31
C PRO A 113 -17.00 9.24 8.26
N ARG A 114 -16.33 8.62 7.30
CA ARG A 114 -15.67 9.36 6.21
C ARG A 114 -16.75 10.10 5.43
N LEU A 115 -16.89 11.40 5.69
CA LEU A 115 -17.74 12.30 4.92
C LEU A 115 -17.27 12.23 3.46
N ARG A 116 -18.21 11.98 2.54
CA ARG A 116 -17.92 12.01 1.10
C ARG A 116 -17.45 13.43 0.76
N LYS A 117 -16.31 13.55 0.06
CA LYS A 117 -15.87 14.85 -0.46
C LYS A 117 -16.85 15.29 -1.54
N LEU A 118 -17.58 16.38 -1.28
CA LEU A 118 -18.54 16.93 -2.23
C LEU A 118 -17.81 17.48 -3.46
N LYS A 119 -18.41 17.28 -4.63
CA LYS A 119 -18.00 18.02 -5.84
C LYS A 119 -18.46 19.48 -5.74
N THR A 120 -17.87 20.36 -6.53
CA THR A 120 -18.16 21.80 -6.50
C THR A 120 -19.63 22.13 -6.74
N LEU A 121 -20.30 21.41 -7.64
CA LEU A 121 -21.73 21.60 -7.92
C LEU A 121 -22.62 21.06 -6.79
N GLU A 122 -22.22 19.97 -6.15
CA GLU A 122 -22.95 19.40 -5.00
C GLU A 122 -22.87 20.35 -3.79
N ALA A 123 -21.68 20.92 -3.53
CA ALA A 123 -21.49 21.91 -2.48
C ALA A 123 -22.39 23.14 -2.67
N LYS A 124 -22.43 23.69 -3.90
CA LYS A 124 -23.35 24.78 -4.25
C LYS A 124 -24.83 24.40 -4.06
N ALA A 125 -25.21 23.16 -4.39
CA ALA A 125 -26.57 22.68 -4.18
C ALA A 125 -26.95 22.63 -2.69
N PHE A 126 -26.04 22.14 -1.83
CA PHE A 126 -26.23 22.17 -0.38
C PHE A 126 -26.33 23.60 0.17
N GLU A 127 -25.49 24.53 -0.33
CA GLU A 127 -25.55 25.95 0.02
C GLU A 127 -26.89 26.59 -0.38
N THR A 128 -27.40 26.32 -1.58
CA THR A 128 -28.71 26.84 -2.03
C THR A 128 -29.88 26.34 -1.19
N LEU A 129 -29.77 25.14 -0.61
CA LEU A 129 -30.77 24.58 0.31
C LEU A 129 -30.51 24.99 1.77
N GLY A 130 -29.39 25.65 2.07
CA GLY A 130 -29.00 26.07 3.42
C GLY A 130 -28.60 24.91 4.35
N LEU A 131 -28.11 23.80 3.78
CA LEU A 131 -27.77 22.58 4.52
C LEU A 131 -26.26 22.34 4.57
N ALA A 132 -25.80 21.68 5.63
CA ALA A 132 -24.42 21.21 5.73
C ALA A 132 -24.17 19.99 4.84
N ALA A 133 -22.92 19.77 4.46
CA ALA A 133 -22.47 18.62 3.67
C ALA A 133 -22.74 17.24 4.34
N SER A 134 -23.04 17.24 5.64
CA SER A 134 -23.36 16.06 6.44
C SER A 134 -24.87 15.83 6.60
N ALA A 135 -25.72 16.58 5.91
CA ALA A 135 -27.18 16.48 6.04
C ALA A 135 -27.71 15.12 5.58
N THR A 136 -28.74 14.62 6.27
CA THR A 136 -29.38 13.35 5.93
C THR A 136 -30.40 13.50 4.80
N THR A 137 -30.82 12.38 4.21
CA THR A 137 -31.86 12.36 3.16
C THR A 137 -33.19 12.97 3.63
N ALA A 138 -33.50 12.86 4.93
CA ALA A 138 -34.69 13.43 5.54
C ALA A 138 -34.59 14.97 5.62
N ASP A 139 -33.43 15.49 6.01
CA ASP A 139 -33.18 16.94 6.13
C ASP A 139 -33.28 17.64 4.78
N ILE A 140 -32.74 17.02 3.72
CA ILE A 140 -32.81 17.56 2.36
C ILE A 140 -34.27 17.66 1.88
N LYS A 141 -35.09 16.63 2.14
CA LYS A 141 -36.51 16.62 1.77
C LYS A 141 -37.32 17.65 2.57
N ALA A 142 -37.00 17.83 3.85
CA ALA A 142 -37.63 18.82 4.71
C ALA A 142 -37.31 20.26 4.22
N ALA A 143 -36.03 20.58 4.03
CA ALA A 143 -35.58 21.89 3.56
C ALA A 143 -36.16 22.24 2.18
N TYR A 144 -36.17 21.28 1.24
CA TYR A 144 -36.80 21.47 -0.07
C TYR A 144 -38.29 21.82 0.07
N LYS A 145 -39.04 21.09 0.89
CA LYS A 145 -40.48 21.34 1.10
C LYS A 145 -40.74 22.72 1.70
N GLU A 146 -39.89 23.18 2.61
CA GLU A 146 -40.00 24.52 3.19
C GLU A 146 -39.70 25.63 2.18
N LEU A 147 -38.61 25.51 1.42
CA LEU A 147 -38.21 26.51 0.43
C LEU A 147 -39.20 26.60 -0.72
N VAL A 148 -39.75 25.46 -1.16
CA VAL A 148 -40.81 25.42 -2.18
C VAL A 148 -42.05 26.15 -1.70
N LYS A 149 -42.48 25.94 -0.45
CA LYS A 149 -43.64 26.67 0.11
C LYS A 149 -43.39 28.17 0.20
N LYS A 150 -42.18 28.58 0.60
CA LYS A 150 -41.78 29.99 0.73
C LYS A 150 -41.67 30.72 -0.61
N HIS A 151 -41.26 30.02 -1.67
CA HIS A 151 -41.03 30.60 -2.99
C HIS A 151 -42.05 30.16 -4.04
N HIS A 152 -43.18 29.58 -3.62
CA HIS A 152 -44.21 29.14 -4.56
C HIS A 152 -44.88 30.35 -5.23
N PRO A 153 -45.03 30.37 -6.57
CA PRO A 153 -45.60 31.52 -7.28
C PRO A 153 -47.05 31.81 -6.89
N ASP A 154 -47.81 30.78 -6.51
CA ASP A 154 -49.20 30.90 -6.02
C ASP A 154 -49.28 31.54 -4.63
N ALA A 155 -48.27 31.32 -3.77
CA ALA A 155 -48.25 31.89 -2.43
C ALA A 155 -47.72 33.34 -2.41
N ASN A 156 -46.88 33.70 -3.38
CA ASN A 156 -46.22 35.00 -3.49
C ASN A 156 -46.87 35.94 -4.51
N GLY A 157 -48.07 35.62 -5.02
CA GLY A 157 -48.85 36.51 -5.88
C GLY A 157 -48.16 36.94 -7.19
N GLY A 158 -47.20 36.15 -7.70
CA GLY A 158 -46.48 36.46 -8.94
C GLY A 158 -45.21 37.32 -8.80
N ASP A 159 -44.65 37.46 -7.59
CA ASP A 159 -43.38 38.18 -7.38
C ASP A 159 -42.20 37.56 -8.14
N ARG A 160 -41.75 38.26 -9.19
CA ARG A 160 -40.64 37.86 -10.09
C ARG A 160 -39.31 37.67 -9.36
N GLY A 161 -39.12 38.33 -8.21
CA GLY A 161 -37.90 38.21 -7.40
C GLY A 161 -37.74 36.85 -6.71
N SER A 162 -38.83 36.09 -6.54
CA SER A 162 -38.80 34.76 -5.92
C SER A 162 -38.65 33.62 -6.94
N GLU A 163 -38.90 33.90 -8.22
CA GLU A 163 -38.87 32.94 -9.32
C GLU A 163 -37.47 32.36 -9.56
N ASP A 164 -36.44 33.21 -9.52
CA ASP A 164 -35.05 32.77 -9.72
C ASP A 164 -34.58 31.86 -8.59
N ARG A 165 -34.96 32.17 -7.34
CA ARG A 165 -34.67 31.32 -6.18
C ARG A 165 -35.42 30.00 -6.25
N PHE A 166 -36.68 30.02 -6.68
CA PHE A 166 -37.48 28.82 -6.86
C PHE A 166 -36.86 27.87 -7.89
N ARG A 167 -36.43 28.40 -9.05
CA ARG A 167 -35.71 27.63 -10.08
C ARG A 167 -34.41 27.02 -9.55
N ALA A 168 -33.62 27.80 -8.81
CA ALA A 168 -32.38 27.33 -8.21
C ALA A 168 -32.61 26.19 -7.21
N VAL A 169 -33.65 26.27 -6.37
CA VAL A 169 -34.01 25.23 -5.39
C VAL A 169 -34.41 23.91 -6.07
N ILE A 170 -35.18 23.97 -7.17
CA ILE A 170 -35.56 22.79 -7.95
C ILE A 170 -34.32 22.12 -8.56
N GLN A 171 -33.44 22.92 -9.19
CA GLN A 171 -32.23 22.41 -9.82
C GLN A 171 -31.28 21.77 -8.79
N ALA A 172 -31.12 22.40 -7.62
CA ALA A 172 -30.32 21.87 -6.52
C ALA A 172 -30.84 20.52 -6.03
N TYR A 173 -32.16 20.39 -5.82
CA TYR A 173 -32.76 19.14 -5.38
C TYR A 173 -32.62 18.01 -6.42
N GLN A 174 -32.79 18.32 -7.71
CA GLN A 174 -32.60 17.36 -8.79
C GLN A 174 -31.16 16.84 -8.85
N LEU A 175 -30.18 17.74 -8.67
CA LEU A 175 -28.76 17.38 -8.67
C LEU A 175 -28.41 16.45 -7.49
N LEU A 176 -28.89 16.77 -6.29
CA LEU A 176 -28.66 15.92 -5.10
C LEU A 176 -29.32 14.55 -5.23
N LYS A 177 -30.48 14.47 -5.87
CA LYS A 177 -31.16 13.20 -6.19
C LYS A 177 -30.36 12.36 -7.18
N GLN A 178 -29.82 12.97 -8.24
CA GLN A 178 -28.96 12.27 -9.22
C GLN A 178 -27.65 11.78 -8.59
N ALA A 179 -27.08 12.54 -7.66
CA ALA A 179 -25.85 12.18 -6.94
C ALA A 179 -26.06 11.14 -5.82
N GLY A 180 -27.30 10.73 -5.54
CA GLY A 180 -27.62 9.68 -4.57
C GLY A 180 -27.65 10.14 -3.11
N PHE A 181 -27.91 11.43 -2.86
CA PHE A 181 -28.09 11.98 -1.51
C PHE A 181 -29.57 11.95 -1.05
N CYS A 182 -30.53 11.54 -1.89
CA CYS A 182 -31.98 11.62 -1.62
C CYS A 182 -32.82 10.45 -2.14
#